data_AF-X1T0Q5-F1
#
_entry.id   AF-X1T0Q5-F1
#
_cell.length_a   1.000
_cell.length_b   1.000
_cell.length_c   1.000
_cell.angle_alpha   90.00
_cell.angle_beta   90.00
_cell.angle_gamma   90.00
#
_symmetry.space_group_name_H-M   'P 1'
#
loop_
_entity.id
_entity.type
_entity.pdbx_description
1 polymer ?
#
loop_
_entity_poly.entity_id
_entity_poly.type
_entity_poly.pdbx_seq_one_letter_code
_entity_poly.pdbx_strand_id
1 'polypeptide(L)'
;DHGSEDCLWGQGGTEAAIDLKNCDRLAGKEVFTLACLSAKDLGPAVWRQGGTYWGYTEAVGYTTDALAEFQEAFNCGFHYRFIEGDTRQNSLQRTKETFSRLALELVDIGNPFAAICMRGDGDALVYLDAHKPEEKEGCLLALLKLPIRGFSSFRAD
;
A
#
# COMPACT_ATOMS: atom_id res chain seq x y z
N ASP A 1 -7.18 8.95 -11.55
CA ASP A 1 -6.98 10.16 -10.75
C ASP A 1 -5.74 10.91 -11.21
N HIS A 2 -5.62 12.17 -10.84
CA HIS A 2 -4.41 12.96 -11.07
C HIS A 2 -3.86 13.44 -9.73
N GLY A 3 -2.54 13.49 -9.64
CA GLY A 3 -1.83 13.96 -8.46
C GLY A 3 -0.65 14.85 -8.84
N SER A 4 -0.16 15.55 -7.83
CA SER A 4 1.12 16.23 -7.81
C SER A 4 1.76 15.96 -6.45
N GLU A 5 2.99 16.42 -6.23
CA GLU A 5 3.74 16.08 -5.01
C GLU A 5 2.94 16.37 -3.74
N ASP A 6 2.17 17.47 -3.74
CA ASP A 6 1.47 18.05 -2.60
C ASP A 6 -0.07 17.93 -2.64
N CYS A 7 -0.66 17.34 -3.70
CA CYS A 7 -2.11 17.26 -3.82
C CYS A 7 -2.66 16.08 -4.65
N LEU A 8 -3.93 15.75 -4.38
CA LEU A 8 -4.83 15.05 -5.29
C LEU A 8 -5.74 16.06 -5.96
N TRP A 9 -5.73 16.08 -7.29
CA TRP A 9 -6.56 16.98 -8.07
C TRP A 9 -8.02 16.53 -8.05
N GLY A 10 -8.93 17.49 -7.96
CA GLY A 10 -10.35 17.26 -8.19
C GLY A 10 -10.65 16.99 -9.66
N GLN A 11 -11.89 16.58 -9.93
CA GLN A 11 -12.38 16.38 -11.29
C GLN A 11 -12.16 17.65 -12.12
N GLY A 12 -11.52 17.50 -13.29
CA GLY A 12 -11.19 18.63 -14.18
C GLY A 12 -9.81 19.25 -13.96
N GLY A 13 -9.10 18.89 -12.87
CA GLY A 13 -7.68 19.22 -12.70
C GLY A 13 -7.35 20.68 -12.38
N THR A 14 -8.35 21.52 -12.11
CA THR A 14 -8.14 22.96 -11.86
C THR A 14 -8.01 23.30 -10.38
N GLU A 15 -8.59 22.48 -9.50
CA GLU A 15 -8.58 22.70 -8.06
C GLU A 15 -8.20 21.40 -7.34
N ALA A 16 -7.40 21.52 -6.27
CA ALA A 16 -7.06 20.38 -5.44
C ALA A 16 -8.29 19.93 -4.64
N ALA A 17 -8.61 18.64 -4.69
CA ALA A 17 -9.62 18.04 -3.83
C ALA A 17 -9.06 17.82 -2.42
N ILE A 18 -7.82 17.30 -2.35
CA ILE A 18 -7.04 17.16 -1.13
C ILE A 18 -5.64 17.73 -1.40
N ASP A 19 -5.14 18.58 -0.51
CA ASP A 19 -3.79 19.13 -0.52
C ASP A 19 -3.21 19.18 0.90
N LEU A 20 -2.01 19.74 1.03
CA LEU A 20 -1.36 19.88 2.35
C LEU A 20 -2.16 20.72 3.35
N LYS A 21 -3.05 21.61 2.91
CA LYS A 21 -3.82 22.50 3.79
C LYS A 21 -5.05 21.81 4.39
N ASN A 22 -5.53 20.73 3.77
CA ASN A 22 -6.72 20.01 4.22
C ASN A 22 -6.52 18.48 4.36
N CYS A 23 -5.26 18.01 4.34
CA CYS A 23 -4.90 16.60 4.46
C CYS A 23 -5.29 15.97 5.81
N ASP A 24 -5.56 16.78 6.83
CA ASP A 24 -6.11 16.36 8.13
C ASP A 24 -7.48 15.68 8.01
N ARG A 25 -8.22 15.95 6.93
CA ARG A 25 -9.49 15.26 6.61
C ARG A 25 -9.32 13.77 6.34
N LEU A 26 -8.09 13.33 6.10
CA LEU A 26 -7.71 11.93 5.87
C LEU A 26 -7.11 11.27 7.12
N ALA A 27 -7.09 11.95 8.27
CA ALA A 27 -6.68 11.37 9.54
C ALA A 27 -7.51 10.11 9.87
N GLY A 28 -6.83 9.03 10.27
CA GLY A 28 -7.45 7.74 10.58
C GLY A 28 -8.11 7.04 9.39
N LYS A 29 -7.87 7.51 8.16
CA LYS A 29 -8.38 6.89 6.94
C LYS A 29 -7.25 6.19 6.19
N GLU A 30 -7.63 5.12 5.50
CA GLU A 30 -6.77 4.42 4.57
C GLU A 30 -7.05 4.93 3.16
N VAL A 31 -6.07 5.63 2.58
CA VAL A 31 -6.16 6.19 1.23
C VAL A 31 -5.59 5.19 0.25
N PHE A 32 -6.35 4.87 -0.79
CA PHE A 32 -5.89 4.06 -1.92
C PHE A 32 -6.11 4.84 -3.22
N THR A 33 -5.04 5.21 -3.90
CA THR A 33 -5.13 6.02 -5.12
C THR A 33 -4.11 5.63 -6.19
N LEU A 34 -4.52 5.80 -7.44
CA LEU A 34 -3.67 5.76 -8.62
C LEU A 34 -3.49 7.20 -9.12
N ALA A 35 -2.61 7.93 -8.45
CA ALA A 35 -2.30 9.33 -8.75
C ALA A 35 -0.79 9.56 -8.74
N CYS A 36 -0.28 10.19 -9.80
CA CYS A 36 1.14 10.51 -9.94
C CYS A 36 1.63 11.37 -8.77
N LEU A 37 2.84 11.07 -8.27
CA LEU A 37 3.60 11.87 -7.30
C LEU A 37 2.93 12.13 -5.94
N SER A 38 1.66 11.73 -5.73
CA SER A 38 0.89 12.14 -4.55
C SER A 38 1.40 11.55 -3.25
N ALA A 39 2.26 10.53 -3.30
CA ALA A 39 2.90 9.98 -2.11
C ALA A 39 4.24 10.66 -1.76
N LYS A 40 4.66 11.70 -2.51
CA LYS A 40 5.94 12.39 -2.27
C LYS A 40 5.87 13.35 -1.09
N ASP A 41 4.93 14.31 -1.10
CA ASP A 41 4.73 15.25 0.03
C ASP A 41 3.38 15.04 0.72
N LEU A 42 2.30 14.84 -0.05
CA LEU A 42 0.96 14.64 0.51
C LEU A 42 0.87 13.34 1.32
N GLY A 43 1.40 12.22 0.81
CA GLY A 43 1.42 10.94 1.54
C GLY A 43 2.02 11.07 2.96
N PRO A 44 3.26 11.59 3.11
CA PRO A 44 3.85 11.85 4.41
C PRO A 44 3.08 12.86 5.27
N ALA A 45 2.40 13.83 4.65
CA ALA A 45 1.55 14.77 5.37
C ALA A 45 0.33 14.06 5.98
N VAL A 46 -0.37 13.23 5.21
CA VAL A 46 -1.47 12.38 5.70
C VAL A 46 -0.99 11.44 6.80
N TRP A 47 0.17 10.81 6.61
CA TRP A 47 0.80 9.94 7.61
C TRP A 47 1.05 10.66 8.94
N ARG A 48 1.55 11.91 8.92
CA ARG A 48 1.74 12.72 10.13
C ARG A 48 0.43 13.04 10.86
N GLN A 49 -0.70 13.03 10.15
CA GLN A 49 -2.04 13.20 10.75
C GLN A 49 -2.64 11.87 11.26
N GLY A 50 -1.88 10.76 11.21
CA GLY A 50 -2.36 9.44 11.62
C GLY A 50 -3.21 8.74 10.56
N GLY A 51 -3.14 9.17 9.30
CA GLY A 51 -3.72 8.43 8.17
C GLY A 51 -2.74 7.40 7.59
N THR A 52 -3.23 6.59 6.68
CA THR A 52 -2.46 5.60 5.92
C THR A 52 -2.57 5.93 4.43
N TYR A 53 -1.48 5.81 3.66
CA TYR A 53 -1.43 6.29 2.27
C TYR A 53 -0.80 5.28 1.31
N TRP A 54 -1.61 4.76 0.40
CA TRP A 54 -1.18 3.99 -0.77
C TRP A 54 -1.16 4.89 -2.00
N GLY A 55 0.01 5.05 -2.61
CA GLY A 55 0.19 5.90 -3.79
C GLY A 55 1.61 5.83 -4.33
N TYR A 56 1.96 6.77 -5.20
CA TYR A 56 3.20 6.72 -5.98
C TYR A 56 4.09 7.93 -5.68
N THR A 57 5.39 7.70 -5.52
CA THR A 57 6.38 8.77 -5.28
C THR A 57 6.87 9.41 -6.57
N GLU A 58 6.60 8.78 -7.72
CA GLU A 58 6.98 9.24 -9.06
C GLU A 58 5.76 9.33 -9.99
N ALA A 59 5.98 9.80 -11.22
CA ALA A 59 4.97 9.77 -12.26
C ALA A 59 4.67 8.32 -12.67
N VAL A 60 3.38 7.98 -12.78
CA VAL A 60 2.90 6.66 -13.21
C VAL A 60 2.58 6.70 -14.69
N GLY A 61 2.96 5.66 -15.43
CA GLY A 61 2.75 5.61 -16.88
C GLY A 61 2.32 4.23 -17.35
N TYR A 62 1.45 4.19 -18.36
CA TYR A 62 1.02 2.93 -18.97
C TYR A 62 1.06 3.05 -20.49
N THR A 63 1.06 1.90 -21.15
CA THR A 63 0.95 1.81 -22.60
C THR A 63 -0.38 1.16 -22.97
N THR A 64 -0.98 1.60 -24.06
CA THR A 64 -2.32 1.14 -24.47
C THR A 64 -2.32 -0.25 -25.10
N ASP A 65 -1.17 -0.71 -25.58
CA ASP A 65 -0.94 -2.03 -26.16
C ASP A 65 -0.72 -3.13 -25.12
N ALA A 66 -0.59 -2.78 -23.84
CA ALA A 66 -0.51 -3.69 -22.68
C ALA A 66 -1.55 -3.32 -21.59
N LEU A 67 -2.71 -2.81 -22.02
CA LEU A 67 -3.69 -2.21 -21.11
C LEU A 67 -4.22 -3.21 -20.07
N ALA A 68 -4.38 -4.48 -20.44
CA ALA A 68 -4.91 -5.51 -19.53
C ALA A 68 -3.94 -5.78 -18.37
N GLU A 69 -2.64 -5.82 -18.68
CA GLU A 69 -1.56 -6.02 -17.72
C GLU A 69 -1.48 -4.84 -16.75
N PHE A 70 -1.57 -3.60 -17.24
CA PHE A 70 -1.61 -2.41 -16.38
C PHE A 70 -2.87 -2.37 -15.52
N GLN A 71 -4.03 -2.78 -16.05
CA GLN A 71 -5.25 -2.89 -15.27
C GLN A 71 -5.12 -3.93 -14.15
N GLU A 72 -4.48 -5.07 -14.40
CA GLU A 72 -4.20 -6.05 -13.35
C GLU A 72 -3.28 -5.44 -12.28
N ALA A 73 -2.15 -4.89 -12.70
CA ALA A 73 -1.15 -4.32 -11.81
C ALA A 73 -1.73 -3.23 -10.90
N PHE A 74 -2.47 -2.27 -11.46
CA PHE A 74 -3.02 -1.15 -10.69
C PHE A 74 -4.16 -1.54 -9.74
N ASN A 75 -4.87 -2.64 -10.00
CA ASN A 75 -6.02 -3.05 -9.17
C ASN A 75 -5.69 -4.16 -8.17
N CYS A 76 -4.65 -4.97 -8.39
CA CYS A 76 -4.36 -6.13 -7.55
C CYS A 76 -4.13 -5.77 -6.07
N GLY A 77 -3.48 -4.63 -5.79
CA GLY A 77 -3.27 -4.17 -4.41
C GLY A 77 -4.57 -3.89 -3.66
N PHE A 78 -5.57 -3.32 -4.33
CA PHE A 78 -6.90 -3.10 -3.75
C PHE A 78 -7.58 -4.44 -3.46
N HIS A 79 -7.45 -5.39 -4.39
CA HIS A 79 -7.99 -6.73 -4.21
C HIS A 79 -7.38 -7.43 -2.99
N TYR A 80 -6.04 -7.49 -2.91
CA TYR A 80 -5.35 -8.11 -1.78
C TYR A 80 -5.73 -7.45 -0.45
N ARG A 81 -5.75 -6.10 -0.42
CA ARG A 81 -6.00 -5.36 0.81
C ARG A 81 -7.45 -5.46 1.29
N PHE A 82 -8.41 -5.17 0.42
CA PHE A 82 -9.81 -4.93 0.83
C PHE A 82 -10.76 -6.08 0.52
N ILE A 83 -10.41 -6.97 -0.41
CA ILE A 83 -11.25 -8.11 -0.78
C ILE A 83 -10.77 -9.38 -0.09
N GLU A 84 -9.47 -9.64 -0.09
CA GLU A 84 -8.88 -10.79 0.60
C GLU A 84 -8.62 -10.52 2.10
N GLY A 85 -8.64 -9.25 2.52
CA GLY A 85 -8.40 -8.85 3.91
C GLY A 85 -6.94 -8.99 4.35
N ASP A 86 -6.01 -8.91 3.40
CA ASP A 86 -4.59 -9.09 3.67
C ASP A 86 -4.00 -7.89 4.44
N THR A 87 -2.86 -8.12 5.09
CA THR A 87 -2.15 -7.04 5.81
C THR A 87 -1.61 -6.02 4.83
N ARG A 88 -1.38 -4.79 5.28
CA ARG A 88 -0.80 -3.72 4.45
C ARG A 88 0.55 -4.10 3.85
N GLN A 89 1.45 -4.62 4.69
CA GLN A 89 2.78 -5.03 4.26
C GLN A 89 2.73 -6.15 3.22
N ASN A 90 1.89 -7.17 3.45
CA ASN A 90 1.77 -8.28 2.51
C ASN A 90 1.08 -7.87 1.20
N SER A 91 0.08 -6.98 1.27
CA SER A 91 -0.60 -6.43 0.09
C SER A 91 0.37 -5.64 -0.78
N LEU A 92 1.22 -4.79 -0.18
CA LEU A 92 2.26 -4.05 -0.90
C LEU A 92 3.27 -5.02 -1.53
N GLN A 93 3.75 -6.02 -0.77
CA GLN A 93 4.71 -7.01 -1.24
C GLN A 93 4.17 -7.78 -2.45
N ARG A 94 2.97 -8.38 -2.32
CA ARG A 94 2.31 -9.12 -3.40
C ARG A 94 2.04 -8.26 -4.63
N THR A 95 1.71 -6.99 -4.41
CA THR A 95 1.54 -6.05 -5.54
C THR A 95 2.85 -5.81 -6.27
N LYS A 96 3.95 -5.53 -5.55
CA LYS A 96 5.28 -5.37 -6.19
C LYS A 96 5.74 -6.63 -6.91
N GLU A 97 5.40 -7.81 -6.39
CA GLU A 97 5.62 -9.10 -7.06
C GLU A 97 4.80 -9.21 -8.36
N THR A 98 3.53 -8.80 -8.35
CA THR A 98 2.68 -8.76 -9.56
C THR A 98 3.26 -7.80 -10.62
N PHE A 99 3.66 -6.58 -10.24
CA PHE A 99 4.35 -5.66 -11.14
C PHE A 99 5.62 -6.27 -11.74
N SER A 100 6.43 -6.93 -10.90
CA SER A 100 7.69 -7.56 -11.35
C SER A 100 7.44 -8.72 -12.32
N ARG A 101 6.44 -9.56 -12.03
CA ARG A 101 6.03 -10.67 -12.91
C ARG A 101 5.55 -10.16 -14.26
N LEU A 102 4.62 -9.20 -14.27
CA LEU A 102 4.07 -8.63 -15.50
C LEU A 102 5.15 -7.92 -16.33
N ALA A 103 6.08 -7.22 -15.69
CA ALA A 103 7.21 -6.61 -16.39
C ALA A 103 8.07 -7.65 -17.12
N LEU A 104 8.33 -8.81 -16.52
CA LEU A 104 9.07 -9.91 -17.14
C LEU A 104 8.29 -10.53 -18.30
N GLU A 105 6.99 -10.78 -18.12
CA GLU A 105 6.12 -11.30 -19.18
C GLU A 105 6.05 -10.35 -20.39
N LEU A 106 6.01 -9.04 -20.14
CA LEU A 106 6.06 -8.02 -21.21
C LEU A 106 7.38 -8.03 -21.98
N VAL A 107 8.51 -8.30 -21.32
CA VAL A 107 9.80 -8.49 -22.00
C VAL A 107 9.75 -9.73 -22.90
N ASP A 108 9.21 -10.85 -22.38
CA ASP A 108 9.17 -12.13 -23.10
C ASP A 108 8.34 -12.07 -24.38
N ILE A 109 7.29 -11.25 -24.42
CA ILE A 109 6.46 -11.02 -25.62
C ILE A 109 6.98 -9.89 -26.52
N GLY A 110 8.13 -9.30 -26.21
CA GLY A 110 8.75 -8.27 -27.03
C GLY A 110 8.17 -6.86 -26.86
N ASN A 111 7.59 -6.54 -25.71
CA ASN A 111 7.11 -5.20 -25.36
C ASN A 111 7.96 -4.52 -24.26
N PRO A 112 9.21 -4.13 -24.58
CA PRO A 112 10.15 -3.61 -23.58
C PRO A 112 9.75 -2.25 -23.01
N PHE A 113 9.03 -1.42 -23.77
CA PHE A 113 8.60 -0.11 -23.27
C PHE A 113 7.53 -0.24 -22.20
N ALA A 114 6.52 -1.08 -22.43
CA ALA A 114 5.52 -1.42 -21.42
C ALA A 114 6.17 -2.04 -20.17
N ALA A 115 7.16 -2.92 -20.34
CA ALA A 115 7.90 -3.52 -19.23
C ALA A 115 8.65 -2.49 -18.37
N ILE A 116 9.27 -1.48 -18.99
CA ILE A 116 9.96 -0.40 -18.29
C ILE A 116 8.95 0.43 -17.46
N CYS A 117 7.83 0.81 -18.06
CA CYS A 117 6.76 1.52 -17.36
C CYS A 117 6.23 0.70 -16.18
N MET A 118 5.87 -0.56 -16.41
CA MET A 118 5.38 -1.49 -15.38
C MET A 118 6.35 -1.58 -14.19
N ARG A 119 7.65 -1.76 -14.46
CA ARG A 119 8.63 -1.84 -13.38
C ARG A 119 8.80 -0.52 -12.63
N GLY A 120 8.85 0.60 -13.36
CA GLY A 120 8.94 1.93 -12.76
C GLY A 120 7.77 2.23 -11.84
N ASP A 121 6.55 1.90 -12.26
CA ASP A 121 5.34 2.08 -11.46
C ASP A 121 5.36 1.25 -10.18
N GLY A 122 5.76 -0.03 -10.28
CA GLY A 122 5.89 -0.91 -9.11
C GLY A 122 6.97 -0.46 -8.12
N ASP A 123 8.09 0.07 -8.62
CA ASP A 123 9.16 0.62 -7.79
C ASP A 123 8.72 1.90 -7.07
N ALA A 124 7.99 2.78 -7.76
CA ALA A 124 7.45 4.04 -7.22
C ALA A 124 6.28 3.86 -6.23
N LEU A 125 5.63 2.70 -6.24
CA LEU A 125 4.51 2.40 -5.33
C LEU A 125 4.98 2.29 -3.88
N VAL A 126 4.31 3.00 -2.99
CA VAL A 126 4.54 2.97 -1.54
C VAL A 126 3.25 2.76 -0.76
N TYR A 127 3.41 2.21 0.44
CA TYR A 127 2.33 2.16 1.42
C TYR A 127 2.83 2.73 2.75
N LEU A 128 2.45 3.99 3.04
CA LEU A 128 2.83 4.71 4.25
C LEU A 128 1.82 4.43 5.35
N ASP A 129 2.23 3.76 6.43
CA ASP A 129 1.37 3.46 7.58
C ASP A 129 1.88 4.15 8.86
N ALA A 130 0.99 4.91 9.51
CA ALA A 130 1.26 5.58 10.79
C ALA A 130 1.10 4.63 11.99
N HIS A 131 0.54 3.44 11.78
CA HIS A 131 0.28 2.47 12.84
C HIS A 131 1.39 1.42 13.00
N LYS A 132 1.42 0.82 14.20
CA LYS A 132 2.26 -0.34 14.53
C LYS A 132 1.98 -1.46 13.52
N PRO A 133 2.97 -2.34 13.22
CA PRO A 133 2.78 -3.45 12.30
C PRO A 133 1.51 -4.22 12.67
N GLU A 134 0.67 -4.49 11.66
CA GLU A 134 -0.56 -5.27 11.83
C GLU A 134 -0.18 -6.68 12.28
N GLU A 135 -0.38 -7.00 13.56
CA GLU A 135 -0.20 -8.35 14.07
C GLU A 135 -1.25 -9.24 13.39
N LYS A 136 -0.80 -10.31 12.72
CA LYS A 136 -1.72 -11.39 12.34
C LYS A 136 -2.28 -11.97 13.64
N GLU A 137 -3.59 -12.18 13.72
CA GLU A 137 -4.15 -13.14 14.68
C GLU A 137 -3.71 -14.55 14.27
N GLY A 138 -2.42 -14.84 14.49
CA GLY A 138 -1.86 -16.17 14.48
C GLY A 138 -2.29 -16.87 15.75
N CYS A 139 -3.35 -17.65 15.63
CA CYS A 139 -3.65 -18.82 16.44
C CYS A 139 -2.37 -19.49 16.97
N LEU A 140 -2.08 -19.35 18.28
CA LEU A 140 -1.29 -20.24 19.16
C LEU A 140 -0.96 -19.58 20.52
N LEU A 141 -0.99 -18.24 20.63
CA LEU A 141 -0.70 -17.56 21.91
C LEU A 141 -1.86 -17.55 22.91
N ALA A 142 -3.07 -17.99 22.51
CA ALA A 142 -4.15 -18.29 23.43
C ALA A 142 -3.94 -19.62 24.19
N LEU A 143 -3.03 -20.49 23.74
CA LEU A 143 -2.82 -21.83 24.32
C LEU A 143 -1.82 -21.89 25.49
N LEU A 144 -1.10 -20.80 25.79
CA LEU A 144 -0.08 -20.77 26.86
C LEU A 144 -0.44 -19.89 28.06
N LYS A 145 -1.70 -19.48 28.19
CA LYS A 145 -2.24 -18.97 29.48
C LYS A 145 -2.62 -20.13 30.39
N LEU A 146 -1.65 -20.98 30.74
CA LEU A 146 -1.80 -21.89 31.88
C LEU A 146 -1.37 -21.14 33.16
N PRO A 147 -2.20 -21.06 34.20
CA PRO A 147 -1.80 -20.47 35.47
C PRO A 147 -0.82 -21.42 36.14
N ILE A 148 0.47 -21.06 36.22
CA ILE A 148 1.39 -21.72 37.14
C ILE A 148 1.00 -21.27 38.54
N ARG A 149 0.08 -22.05 39.16
CA ARG A 149 -0.14 -22.05 40.60
C ARG A 149 1.22 -22.26 41.27
N GLY A 150 1.62 -21.31 42.10
CA GLY A 150 2.85 -21.36 42.89
C GLY A 150 2.91 -22.63 43.73
N PHE A 151 3.98 -23.40 43.55
CA PHE A 151 4.42 -24.38 44.53
C PHE A 151 5.04 -23.60 45.70
N SER A 152 4.27 -23.42 46.78
CA SER A 152 4.83 -23.05 48.08
C SER A 152 5.49 -24.29 48.70
N SER A 153 6.73 -24.13 49.13
CA SER A 153 7.58 -25.15 49.72
C SER A 153 6.94 -25.86 50.93
N PHE A 154 7.07 -27.18 50.96
CA PHE A 154 6.96 -27.98 52.18
C PHE A 154 8.03 -27.52 53.19
N ARG A 155 7.60 -27.13 54.40
CA ARG A 155 8.40 -27.21 55.62
C ARG A 155 7.95 -28.47 56.35
N ALA A 156 8.89 -29.33 56.72
CA ALA A 156 8.69 -30.38 57.69
C ALA A 156 9.52 -30.00 58.92
N ASP A 157 8.84 -29.86 60.06
CA ASP A 157 9.40 -30.07 61.40
C ASP A 157 9.09 -31.51 61.82
#